data_AF-A0A925UV43-F1
#
_entry.id   AF-A0A925UV43-F1
#
_cell.length_a   1.000
_cell.length_b   1.000
_cell.length_c   1.000
_cell.angle_alpha   90.00
_cell.angle_beta   90.00
_cell.angle_gamma   90.00
#
_symmetry.space_group_name_H-M   'P 1'
#
loop_
_entity.id
_entity.type
_entity.pdbx_description
1 polymer ?
#
loop_
_entity_poly.entity_id
_entity_poly.type
_entity_poly.pdbx_seq_one_letter_code
_entity_poly.pdbx_strand_id
1 'polypeptide(L)'
;IIGKDAGPKGIILPEEMPAATTALNAAIAREEAEQQAAIDEAKAKGEVPPRFDGGVSLRQRAVPFLDMLQRCSRAGKEIVWGV
;
A
#
# COMPACT_ATOMS: atom_id res chain seq x y z
N ILE A 1 5.50 4.40 4.19
CA ILE A 1 5.24 4.12 2.75
C ILE A 1 5.24 5.40 1.94
N ILE A 2 4.39 6.39 2.24
CA ILE A 2 4.27 7.62 1.44
C ILE A 2 5.17 8.79 1.88
N GLY A 3 6.16 8.57 2.74
CA GLY A 3 7.09 9.61 3.20
C GLY A 3 6.49 10.67 4.14
N LYS A 4 5.26 10.50 4.64
CA LYS A 4 4.63 11.36 5.65
C LYS A 4 4.59 10.70 7.02
N ASP A 5 4.68 11.52 8.06
CA ASP A 5 4.48 11.09 9.43
C ASP A 5 3.06 10.55 9.64
N ALA A 6 2.97 9.36 10.23
CA ALA A 6 1.71 8.75 10.65
C ALA A 6 1.22 9.42 11.94
N GLY A 7 0.83 10.69 11.84
CA GLY A 7 0.31 11.49 12.95
C GLY A 7 -1.22 11.50 13.01
N PRO A 8 -1.80 11.89 14.17
CA PRO A 8 -3.25 12.06 14.31
C PRO A 8 -3.81 13.16 13.41
N LYS A 9 -2.95 14.07 12.94
CA LYS A 9 -3.27 15.13 11.98
C LYS A 9 -2.31 15.08 10.80
N GLY A 10 -2.80 15.48 9.64
CA GLY A 10 -1.96 15.66 8.47
C GLY A 10 -2.73 16.08 7.23
N ILE A 11 -1.96 16.41 6.21
CA ILE A 11 -2.45 16.88 4.91
C ILE A 11 -1.64 16.22 3.79
N ILE A 12 -2.27 15.91 2.66
CA ILE A 12 -1.63 15.53 1.40
C ILE A 12 -2.13 16.51 0.34
N LEU A 13 -1.20 17.27 -0.25
CA LEU A 13 -1.48 18.19 -1.35
C LEU A 13 -1.65 17.43 -2.67
N PRO A 14 -2.42 17.95 -3.63
CA PRO A 14 -2.64 17.29 -4.92
C PRO A 14 -1.36 16.92 -5.67
N GLU A 15 -0.32 17.74 -5.55
CA GLU A 15 1.01 17.54 -6.14
C GLU A 15 1.78 16.36 -5.54
N GLU A 16 1.48 15.99 -4.29
CA GLU A 16 2.13 14.88 -3.59
C GLU A 16 1.44 13.54 -3.88
N MET A 17 0.20 13.56 -4.37
CA MET A 17 -0.63 12.37 -4.59
C MET A 17 -0.06 11.39 -5.62
N PRO A 18 0.53 11.82 -6.76
CA PRO A 18 1.17 10.90 -7.70
C PRO A 18 2.35 10.14 -7.09
N ALA A 19 3.17 10.83 -6.29
CA ALA A 19 4.29 10.22 -5.59
C ALA A 19 3.80 9.24 -4.50
N ALA A 20 2.78 9.62 -3.73
CA ALA A 20 2.16 8.75 -2.73
C ALA A 20 1.56 7.48 -3.35
N THR A 21 0.88 7.61 -4.49
CA THR A 21 0.31 6.49 -5.25
C THR A 21 1.41 5.53 -5.72
N THR A 22 2.51 6.07 -6.26
CA THR A 22 3.66 5.26 -6.72
C THR A 22 4.30 4.51 -5.56
N ALA A 23 4.51 5.18 -4.42
CA ALA A 23 5.10 4.56 -3.24
C ALA A 23 4.23 3.44 -2.65
N LEU A 24 2.91 3.61 -2.64
CA LEU A 24 1.96 2.57 -2.21
C LEU A 24 1.97 1.36 -3.14
N ASN A 25 1.92 1.58 -4.45
CA ASN A 25 1.98 0.48 -5.42
C ASN A 25 3.31 -0.29 -5.33
N ALA A 26 4.43 0.41 -5.14
CA ALA A 26 5.73 -0.24 -4.93
C ALA A 26 5.75 -1.08 -3.64
N ALA A 27 5.14 -0.59 -2.56
CA ALA A 27 5.04 -1.35 -1.31
C ALA A 27 4.17 -2.61 -1.46
N ILE A 28 3.05 -2.52 -2.20
CA ILE A 28 2.19 -3.67 -2.51
C ILE A 28 2.98 -4.71 -3.31
N ALA A 29 3.64 -4.29 -4.39
CA ALA A 29 4.41 -5.20 -5.24
C ALA A 29 5.54 -5.90 -4.46
N ARG A 30 6.17 -5.18 -3.51
CA ARG A 30 7.19 -5.75 -2.64
C ARG A 30 6.61 -6.82 -1.71
N GLU A 31 5.48 -6.56 -1.05
CA GLU A 31 4.83 -7.55 -0.17
C GLU A 31 4.45 -8.82 -0.96
N GLU A 32 3.89 -8.66 -2.17
CA GLU A 32 3.53 -9.79 -3.04
C GLU A 32 4.76 -10.58 -3.50
N ALA A 33 5.86 -9.91 -3.83
CA ALA A 33 7.12 -10.56 -4.19
C ALA A 33 7.73 -11.33 -3.01
N GLU A 34 7.69 -10.76 -1.80
CA GLU A 34 8.16 -11.43 -0.57
C GLU A 34 7.32 -12.69 -0.26
N GLN A 35 5.99 -12.61 -0.42
CA GLN A 35 5.10 -13.77 -0.25
C GLN A 35 5.37 -14.85 -1.29
N GLN A 36 5.53 -14.47 -2.56
CA GLN A 36 5.83 -15.41 -3.64
C GLN A 36 7.18 -16.11 -3.43
N ALA A 37 8.22 -15.35 -3.05
CA ALA A 37 9.54 -15.89 -2.76
C ALA A 37 9.50 -16.91 -1.60
N ALA A 38 8.72 -16.64 -0.54
CA ALA A 38 8.55 -17.56 0.57
C ALA A 38 7.83 -18.86 0.17
N ILE A 39 6.85 -18.78 -0.75
CA ILE A 39 6.18 -19.96 -1.32
C ILE A 39 7.15 -20.78 -2.15
N ASP A 40 7.93 -20.13 -3.01
CA ASP A 40 8.89 -20.79 -3.90
C ASP A 40 10.02 -21.45 -3.10
N GLU A 41 10.50 -20.81 -2.05
CA GLU A 41 11.50 -21.37 -1.13
C GLU A 41 10.99 -22.61 -0.40
N ALA A 42 9.77 -22.55 0.17
CA ALA A 42 9.15 -23.70 0.83
C ALA A 42 8.96 -24.86 -0.15
N LYS A 43 8.51 -24.58 -1.37
CA LYS A 43 8.35 -25.58 -2.44
C LYS A 43 9.68 -26.21 -2.84
N ALA A 44 10.75 -25.41 -2.94
CA ALA A 44 12.10 -25.90 -3.27
C ALA A 44 12.66 -26.82 -2.18
N LYS A 45 12.32 -26.57 -0.91
CA LYS A 45 12.71 -27.41 0.23
C LYS A 45 11.80 -28.63 0.44
N GLY A 46 10.72 -28.75 -0.33
CA GLY A 46 9.70 -29.80 -0.13
C GLY A 46 8.86 -29.60 1.14
N GLU A 47 8.85 -28.39 1.69
CA GLU A 47 8.07 -28.01 2.86
C GLU A 47 6.67 -27.56 2.46
N VAL A 48 5.76 -27.53 3.44
CA VAL A 48 4.41 -27.00 3.23
C VAL A 48 4.51 -25.49 3.03
N PRO A 49 4.00 -24.93 1.91
CA PRO A 49 4.06 -23.49 1.66
C PRO A 49 3.34 -22.69 2.75
N PRO A 50 3.88 -21.52 3.13
CA PRO A 50 3.18 -20.61 4.03
C PRO A 50 1.85 -20.16 3.40
N ARG A 51 0.80 -20.15 4.22
CA ARG A 51 -0.52 -19.58 3.84
C ARG A 51 -0.60 -18.16 4.37
N PHE A 52 -0.84 -17.21 3.48
CA PHE A 52 -0.99 -15.79 3.82
C PHE A 52 -2.47 -15.38 4.01
N ASP A 53 -3.35 -16.38 4.06
CA ASP A 53 -4.81 -16.27 4.00
C ASP A 53 -5.46 -15.74 5.30
N GLY A 54 -4.67 -15.59 6.37
CA GLY A 54 -5.15 -15.25 7.71
C GLY A 54 -5.37 -13.75 7.97
N GLY A 55 -5.01 -12.86 7.05
CA GLY A 55 -5.01 -11.41 7.29
C GLY A 55 -5.40 -10.56 6.09
N VAL A 56 -5.79 -9.31 6.35
CA VAL A 56 -6.05 -8.31 5.32
C VAL A 56 -4.71 -7.87 4.70
N SER A 57 -4.49 -8.22 3.44
CA SER A 57 -3.26 -7.86 2.69
C SER A 57 -3.06 -6.34 2.62
N LEU A 58 -1.82 -5.90 2.39
CA LEU A 58 -1.55 -4.48 2.15
C LEU A 58 -2.35 -3.97 0.95
N ARG A 59 -2.47 -4.77 -0.13
CA ARG A 59 -3.31 -4.43 -1.28
C ARG A 59 -4.75 -4.13 -0.86
N GLN A 60 -5.39 -5.04 -0.12
CA GLN A 60 -6.77 -4.87 0.31
C GLN A 60 -6.95 -3.62 1.20
N ARG A 61 -5.98 -3.29 2.05
CA ARG A 61 -6.00 -2.07 2.88
C ARG A 61 -5.76 -0.80 2.06
N ALA A 62 -4.92 -0.87 1.03
CA ALA A 62 -4.49 0.30 0.27
C ALA A 62 -5.48 0.71 -0.83
N VAL A 63 -6.31 -0.19 -1.35
CA VAL A 63 -7.26 0.09 -2.45
C VAL A 63 -8.16 1.31 -2.18
N PRO A 64 -8.88 1.40 -1.03
CA PRO A 64 -9.73 2.56 -0.77
C PRO A 64 -8.95 3.88 -0.74
N PHE A 65 -7.70 3.83 -0.26
CA PHE A 65 -6.84 5.00 -0.15
C PHE A 65 -6.27 5.43 -1.51
N LEU A 66 -5.87 4.46 -2.35
CA LEU A 66 -5.43 4.70 -3.73
C LEU A 66 -6.55 5.35 -4.57
N ASP A 67 -7.77 4.86 -4.44
CA ASP A 67 -8.95 5.44 -5.10
C ASP A 67 -9.18 6.89 -4.65
N MET A 68 -9.07 7.16 -3.35
CA MET A 68 -9.21 8.52 -2.81
C MET A 68 -8.11 9.45 -3.36
N LEU A 69 -6.85 9.01 -3.35
CA LEU A 69 -5.72 9.78 -3.92
C LEU A 69 -5.97 10.12 -5.39
N GLN A 70 -6.47 9.17 -6.19
CA GLN A 70 -6.75 9.40 -7.60
C GLN A 70 -7.89 10.41 -7.81
N ARG A 71 -8.96 10.32 -7.02
CA ARG A 71 -10.10 11.25 -7.10
C ARG A 71 -9.72 12.67 -6.67
N CYS A 72 -9.02 12.80 -5.55
CA CYS A 72 -8.58 14.08 -5.03
C CYS A 72 -7.54 14.75 -5.93
N SER A 73 -6.62 13.97 -6.51
CA SER A 73 -5.63 14.47 -7.48
C SER A 73 -6.32 15.03 -8.72
N ARG A 74 -7.31 14.32 -9.27
CA ARG A 74 -8.12 14.80 -10.42
C ARG A 74 -8.95 16.05 -10.09
N ALA A 75 -9.45 16.14 -8.86
CA ALA A 75 -10.23 17.28 -8.39
C ALA A 75 -9.35 18.47 -7.97
N GLY A 76 -8.02 18.32 -7.92
CA GLY A 76 -7.11 19.33 -7.39
C GLY A 76 -7.39 19.68 -5.93
N LYS A 77 -7.85 18.70 -5.13
CA LYS A 77 -8.21 18.88 -3.71
C LYS A 77 -7.24 18.16 -2.81
N GLU A 78 -6.86 18.81 -1.72
CA GLU A 78 -6.08 18.23 -0.64
C GLU A 78 -6.88 17.17 0.12
N ILE A 79 -6.16 16.21 0.71
CA ILE A 79 -6.71 15.25 1.68
C ILE A 79 -6.23 15.67 3.07
N VAL A 80 -7.15 15.89 4.00
CA VAL A 80 -6.86 16.30 5.38
C VAL A 80 -7.48 15.31 6.36
N TRP A 81 -6.78 15.00 7.44
CA TRP A 81 -7.31 14.22 8.56
C TRP A 81 -6.95 14.86 9.90
N GLY A 82 -7.73 14.57 10.94
CA GLY A 82 -7.47 15.06 12.30
C GLY A 82 -7.86 16.51 12.55
N VAL A 83 -8.87 17.02 11.82
CA VAL A 83 -9.48 18.33 12.10
C VAL A 83 -10.08 18.37 13.51
#